data_AF-A0A848LY84-F1
#
_entry.id   AF-A0A848LY84-F1
#
_cell.length_a   1.000
_cell.length_b   1.000
_cell.length_c   1.000
_cell.angle_alpha   90.00
_cell.angle_beta   90.00
_cell.angle_gamma   90.00
#
_symmetry.space_group_name_H-M   'P 1'
#
loop_
_entity.id
_entity.type
_entity.pdbx_description
1 polymer ?
#
loop_
_entity_poly.entity_id
_entity_poly.type
_entity_poly.pdbx_seq_one_letter_code
_entity_poly.pdbx_strand_id
1 'polypeptide(L)'
;MATEFLTSPLLPVPHGFATRAGGVSEGPYASLNLGFSVGDDRERVLENHRRLAAAAGASLGALCRVSQVHGDRVLEVRGGEGADALRPVEGEAD
;
A
#
# COMPACT_ATOMS: atom_id res chain seq x y z
N MET A 1 2.56 14.36 10.30
CA MET A 1 2.89 14.74 8.91
C MET A 1 1.93 13.98 8.01
N ALA A 2 1.38 14.62 6.97
CA ALA A 2 0.51 13.94 6.00
C ALA A 2 1.34 12.96 5.14
N THR A 3 0.70 11.91 4.62
CA THR A 3 1.30 11.04 3.62
C THR A 3 1.30 11.77 2.28
N GLU A 4 2.49 12.05 1.74
CA GLU A 4 2.66 12.67 0.42
C GLU A 4 3.16 11.64 -0.60
N PHE A 5 2.66 11.78 -1.83
CA PHE A 5 3.08 10.98 -2.97
C PHE A 5 4.03 11.75 -3.87
N LEU A 6 5.06 11.06 -4.37
CA LEU A 6 5.77 11.53 -5.55
C LEU A 6 4.94 11.18 -6.79
N THR A 7 4.85 12.10 -7.74
CA THR A 7 4.09 11.93 -8.99
C THR A 7 4.95 12.22 -10.20
N SER A 8 4.57 11.68 -11.35
CA SER A 8 5.22 11.91 -12.65
C SER A 8 4.28 12.66 -13.60
N PRO A 9 4.76 13.69 -14.31
CA PRO A 9 3.96 14.38 -15.33
C PRO A 9 3.67 13.51 -16.56
N LEU A 10 4.30 12.34 -16.69
CA LEU A 10 4.12 11.43 -17.83
C LEU A 10 2.84 10.60 -17.74
N LEU A 11 2.23 10.50 -16.56
CA LEU A 11 1.06 9.66 -16.32
C LEU A 11 -0.20 10.53 -16.24
N PRO A 12 -1.14 10.44 -17.20
CA PRO A 12 -2.33 11.29 -17.26
C PRO A 12 -3.49 10.79 -16.38
N VAL A 13 -3.21 9.96 -15.39
CA VAL A 13 -4.19 9.34 -14.49
C VAL A 13 -3.78 9.54 -13.03
N PRO A 14 -4.71 9.51 -12.06
CA PRO A 14 -4.35 9.53 -10.64
C PRO A 14 -3.36 8.40 -10.31
N HIS A 15 -2.21 8.76 -9.75
CA HIS A 15 -1.14 7.85 -9.40
C HIS A 15 -0.28 8.48 -8.30
N GLY A 16 0.60 7.67 -7.71
CA GLY A 16 1.56 8.18 -6.73
C GLY A 16 2.52 7.09 -6.24
N PHE A 17 3.75 7.50 -5.95
CA PHE A 17 4.75 6.67 -5.28
C PHE A 17 4.87 7.15 -3.84
N ALA A 18 4.51 6.29 -2.88
CA ALA A 18 4.61 6.62 -1.47
C ALA A 18 6.08 6.74 -1.04
N THR A 19 6.34 7.62 -0.08
CA THR A 19 7.64 7.69 0.61
C THR A 19 7.55 7.02 1.99
N ARG A 20 8.66 6.99 2.74
CA ARG A 20 8.65 6.52 4.13
C ARG A 20 8.03 7.51 5.12
N ALA A 21 7.64 8.71 4.69
CA ALA A 21 7.10 9.76 5.56
C ALA A 21 5.58 9.63 5.76
N GLY A 22 5.08 10.12 6.90
CA GLY A 22 3.65 10.26 7.18
C GLY A 22 2.98 9.10 7.93
N GLY A 23 3.73 8.06 8.30
CA GLY A 23 3.17 6.93 9.03
C GLY A 23 3.33 6.99 10.55
N VAL A 24 3.09 5.86 11.20
CA VAL A 24 3.12 5.67 12.67
C VAL A 24 4.11 4.63 13.16
N SER A 25 4.80 3.95 12.25
CA SER A 25 5.84 2.98 12.59
C SER A 25 7.05 3.67 13.22
N GLU A 26 7.82 2.92 14.01
CA GLU A 26 8.95 3.43 14.79
C GLU A 26 10.23 2.63 14.52
N GLY A 27 11.35 3.14 15.04
CA GLY A 27 12.65 2.48 14.94
C GLY A 27 13.06 2.20 13.48
N PRO A 28 13.45 0.97 13.12
CA PRO A 28 13.88 0.65 11.76
C PRO A 28 12.74 0.75 10.73
N TYR A 29 11.49 0.76 11.18
CA TYR A 29 10.31 0.84 10.33
C TYR A 29 9.76 2.27 10.20
N ALA A 30 10.37 3.24 10.87
CA ALA A 30 9.88 4.61 10.86
C ALA A 30 9.85 5.18 9.42
N SER A 31 8.75 5.78 8.94
CA SER A 31 7.45 6.02 9.60
C SER A 31 6.27 5.33 8.92
N LEU A 32 6.24 5.23 7.59
CA LEU A 32 5.13 4.66 6.80
C LEU A 32 5.48 3.27 6.26
N ASN A 33 5.70 2.30 7.15
CA ASN A 33 5.92 0.92 6.74
C ASN A 33 4.61 0.25 6.29
N LEU A 34 4.63 -0.39 5.11
CA LEU A 34 3.49 -1.11 4.52
C LEU A 34 3.71 -2.64 4.48
N GLY A 35 4.84 -3.13 4.99
CA GLY A 35 5.19 -4.54 5.02
C GLY A 35 4.65 -5.26 6.25
N PHE A 36 3.78 -6.25 6.07
CA PHE A 36 3.27 -7.10 7.16
C PHE A 36 4.25 -8.17 7.64
N SER A 37 5.25 -8.53 6.82
CA SER A 37 6.10 -9.72 7.05
C SER A 37 7.53 -9.39 7.50
N VAL A 38 7.83 -8.11 7.76
CA VAL A 38 9.19 -7.65 8.07
C VAL A 38 9.46 -7.45 9.57
N GLY A 39 8.48 -7.78 10.43
CA GLY A 39 8.63 -7.74 11.89
C GLY A 39 8.20 -6.44 12.57
N ASP A 40 7.44 -5.58 11.89
CA ASP A 40 6.83 -4.40 12.50
C ASP A 40 5.52 -4.76 13.23
N ASP A 41 5.04 -3.86 14.08
CA ASP A 41 3.76 -3.99 14.74
C ASP A 41 2.62 -3.97 13.72
N ARG A 42 1.78 -5.00 13.74
CA ARG A 42 0.70 -5.19 12.77
C ARG A 42 -0.30 -4.03 12.77
N GLU A 43 -0.63 -3.46 13.93
CA GLU A 43 -1.58 -2.34 14.04
C GLU A 43 -0.98 -1.06 13.45
N ARG A 44 0.33 -0.84 13.61
CA ARG A 44 1.04 0.27 12.96
C ARG A 44 1.02 0.13 11.45
N VAL A 45 1.29 -1.06 10.93
CA VAL A 45 1.21 -1.33 9.48
C VAL A 45 -0.22 -1.15 8.96
N LEU A 46 -1.24 -1.59 9.70
CA LEU A 46 -2.65 -1.37 9.34
C LEU A 46 -3.01 0.11 9.29
N GLU A 47 -2.58 0.89 10.27
CA GLU A 47 -2.78 2.34 10.28
C GLU A 47 -2.06 3.04 9.11
N ASN A 48 -0.85 2.60 8.76
CA ASN A 48 -0.14 3.13 7.60
C ASN A 48 -0.90 2.87 6.29
N HIS A 49 -1.59 1.73 6.15
CA HIS A 49 -2.48 1.48 5.00
C HIS A 49 -3.71 2.38 4.98
N ARG A 50 -4.32 2.66 6.15
CA ARG A 50 -5.43 3.61 6.25
C ARG A 50 -5.01 5.00 5.79
N ARG A 51 -3.83 5.45 6.21
CA ARG A 51 -3.26 6.74 5.79
C ARG A 51 -2.94 6.80 4.32
N LEU A 52 -2.34 5.73 3.77
CA LEU A 52 -2.07 5.60 2.34
C LEU A 52 -3.35 5.70 1.51
N ALA A 53 -4.39 4.93 1.88
CA ALA A 53 -5.67 4.95 1.18
C ALA A 53 -6.33 6.34 1.25
N ALA A 54 -6.36 6.95 2.43
CA ALA A 54 -6.92 8.28 2.62
C ALA A 54 -6.19 9.34 1.80
N ALA A 55 -4.85 9.29 1.75
CA ALA A 55 -4.05 10.20 0.93
C ALA A 55 -4.31 10.00 -0.58
N ALA A 56 -4.63 8.78 -0.99
CA ALA A 56 -5.02 8.47 -2.37
C ALA A 56 -6.50 8.79 -2.67
N GLY A 57 -7.26 9.33 -1.71
CA GLY A 57 -8.69 9.61 -1.86
C GLY A 57 -9.58 8.36 -1.91
N ALA A 58 -9.09 7.24 -1.36
CA ALA A 58 -9.74 5.94 -1.39
C ALA A 58 -10.07 5.43 0.03
N SER A 59 -10.99 4.47 0.13
CA SER A 59 -11.20 3.71 1.36
C SER A 59 -10.18 2.58 1.45
N LEU A 60 -9.89 2.10 2.68
CA LEU A 60 -8.99 0.96 2.87
C LEU A 60 -9.43 -0.27 2.07
N GLY A 61 -10.75 -0.52 1.98
CA GLY A 61 -11.32 -1.64 1.23
C GLY A 61 -11.32 -1.46 -0.29
N ALA A 62 -10.80 -0.35 -0.80
CA ALA A 62 -10.55 -0.17 -2.23
C ALA A 62 -9.10 -0.49 -2.61
N LEU A 63 -8.21 -0.72 -1.64
CA LEU A 63 -6.85 -1.14 -1.94
C LEU A 63 -6.85 -2.59 -2.43
N CYS A 64 -6.14 -2.87 -3.51
CA CYS A 64 -5.84 -4.23 -3.95
C CYS A 64 -4.33 -4.44 -3.82
N ARG A 65 -3.93 -5.58 -3.25
CA ARG A 65 -2.53 -5.94 -3.02
C ARG A 65 -2.32 -7.43 -3.27
N VAL A 66 -1.08 -7.78 -3.59
CA VAL A 66 -0.62 -9.16 -3.75
C VAL A 66 0.51 -9.47 -2.77
N SER A 67 0.70 -10.76 -2.50
CA SER A 67 1.90 -11.27 -1.87
C SER A 67 2.92 -11.52 -2.97
N GLN A 68 3.86 -10.59 -3.13
CA GLN A 68 4.90 -10.67 -4.15
C GLN A 68 5.84 -11.83 -3.86
N VAL A 69 6.02 -12.71 -4.86
CA VAL A 69 6.83 -13.92 -4.77
C VAL A 69 8.06 -13.86 -5.70
N HIS A 70 8.28 -12.72 -6.34
CA HIS A 70 9.32 -12.50 -7.35
C HIS A 70 9.16 -13.44 -8.56
N GLY A 71 7.91 -13.71 -8.93
CA GLY A 71 7.54 -14.44 -10.13
C GLY A 71 7.20 -13.51 -11.29
N ASP A 72 6.38 -13.98 -12.22
CA ASP A 72 5.90 -13.26 -13.41
C ASP A 72 4.37 -13.31 -13.56
N ARG A 73 3.67 -13.76 -12.51
CA ARG A 73 2.21 -13.95 -12.54
C ARG A 73 1.47 -12.64 -12.29
N VAL A 74 0.80 -12.15 -13.32
CA VAL A 74 -0.11 -11.00 -13.24
C VAL A 74 -1.54 -11.45 -12.90
N LEU A 75 -2.21 -10.71 -12.02
CA LEU A 75 -3.60 -10.95 -11.65
C LEU A 75 -4.48 -9.80 -12.16
N GLU A 76 -5.62 -10.14 -12.77
CA GLU A 76 -6.66 -9.16 -13.14
C GLU A 76 -7.45 -8.77 -11.90
N VAL A 77 -7.67 -7.46 -11.69
CA VAL A 77 -8.49 -6.93 -10.60
C VAL A 77 -9.82 -6.40 -11.16
N ARG A 78 -10.92 -6.79 -10.52
CA ARG A 78 -12.27 -6.27 -10.77
C ARG A 78 -12.76 -5.40 -9.61
N GLY A 79 -13.71 -4.51 -9.91
CA GLY A 79 -14.29 -3.63 -8.90
C GLY A 79 -14.94 -4.41 -7.75
N GLY A 80 -14.59 -4.05 -6.50
CA GLY A 80 -15.11 -4.68 -5.29
C GLY A 80 -14.19 -5.73 -4.64
N GLU A 81 -13.06 -6.06 -5.27
CA GLU A 81 -12.13 -7.10 -4.76
C GLU A 81 -11.14 -6.59 -3.70
N GLY A 82 -11.11 -5.28 -3.40
CA GLY A 82 -10.19 -4.68 -2.43
C GLY A 82 -10.54 -4.91 -0.95
N ALA A 83 -11.68 -5.53 -0.66
CA ALA A 83 -12.16 -5.70 0.72
C ALA A 83 -11.22 -6.56 1.59
N ASP A 84 -10.38 -7.41 0.97
CA ASP A 84 -9.41 -8.27 1.67
C ASP A 84 -7.95 -7.91 1.34
N ALA A 85 -7.66 -6.62 1.06
CA ALA A 85 -6.31 -6.09 0.78
C ALA A 85 -5.23 -6.49 1.79
N LEU A 86 -5.65 -6.87 2.99
CA LEU A 86 -4.83 -7.24 4.14
C LEU A 86 -4.53 -8.74 4.21
N ARG A 87 -5.12 -9.54 3.32
CA ARG A 87 -4.86 -10.97 3.09
C ARG A 87 -4.64 -11.19 1.59
N PRO A 88 -3.52 -10.69 1.05
CA PRO A 88 -3.30 -10.71 -0.37
C PRO A 88 -3.08 -12.14 -0.89
N VAL A 89 -3.48 -12.38 -2.14
CA VAL A 89 -3.16 -13.59 -2.89
C VAL A 89 -1.74 -13.52 -3.48
N GLU A 90 -1.09 -14.66 -3.73
CA GLU A 90 0.22 -14.69 -4.38
C GLU A 90 0.14 -14.19 -5.83
N GLY A 91 1.04 -13.28 -6.19
CA GLY A 91 1.14 -12.69 -7.52
C GLY A 91 2.05 -11.47 -7.53
N GLU A 92 2.22 -10.88 -8.71
CA GLU A 92 2.98 -9.64 -8.88
C GLU A 92 2.07 -8.45 -9.15
N ALA A 93 2.46 -7.30 -8.61
CA ALA A 93 1.80 -6.01 -8.82
C ALA A 93 2.90 -4.96 -8.96
N ASP A 94 3.28 -4.70 -10.20
CA ASP A 94 4.17 -3.60 -10.60
C ASP A 94 3.36 -2.46 -11.24
#